data_AF-A0A7S2V947-F1
#
_entry.id   AF-A0A7S2V947-F1
#
_cell.length_a   1.000
_cell.length_b   1.000
_cell.length_c   1.000
_cell.angle_alpha   90.00
_cell.angle_beta   90.00
_cell.angle_gamma   90.00
#
_symmetry.space_group_name_H-M   'P 1'
#
loop_
_entity.id
_entity.type
_entity.pdbx_description
1 polymer ?
#
loop_
_entity_poly.entity_id
_entity_poly.type
_entity_poly.pdbx_seq_one_letter_code
_entity_poly.pdbx_strand_id
1 'polypeptide(L)'
;AIGKGASKIKAKWKFLQKYYHKGVFYMDEDSVKTKEQEASKQEDVRAKEYDAPTLEDKFDKSALPSVMQVKNFGRSGQTKWKHLVAEDTTEWDNPWMQSTTRREMYNTSMAGVGDLDNAGRRRKKTTAVM
;
A
#
# COMPACT_ATOMS: atom_id res chain seq x y z
N ALA A 1 -28.45 27.08 2.34
CA ALA A 1 -27.61 26.21 1.48
C ALA A 1 -26.17 26.74 1.54
N ILE A 2 -25.24 25.98 2.10
CA ILE A 2 -23.83 26.39 2.23
C ILE A 2 -23.23 26.38 0.83
N GLY A 3 -22.82 27.56 0.35
CA GLY A 3 -22.29 27.77 -0.99
C GLY A 3 -21.07 26.90 -1.26
N LYS A 4 -21.17 26.03 -2.26
CA LYS A 4 -20.07 25.23 -2.76
C LYS A 4 -19.16 26.15 -3.57
N GLY A 5 -18.15 26.74 -2.93
CA GLY A 5 -17.12 27.51 -3.61
C GLY A 5 -16.44 26.67 -4.70
N ALA A 6 -16.15 27.27 -5.85
CA ALA A 6 -15.55 26.59 -6.98
C ALA A 6 -14.25 25.88 -6.56
N SER A 7 -14.26 24.54 -6.55
CA SER A 7 -13.10 23.74 -6.21
C SER A 7 -12.04 23.90 -7.30
N LYS A 8 -10.85 24.40 -6.94
CA LYS A 8 -9.69 24.43 -7.85
C LYS A 8 -9.49 23.03 -8.45
N ILE A 9 -9.46 22.94 -9.78
CA ILE A 9 -9.20 21.69 -10.49
C ILE A 9 -7.78 21.26 -10.14
N LYS A 10 -7.64 20.15 -9.39
CA LYS A 10 -6.33 19.58 -9.06
C LYS A 10 -5.80 18.84 -10.30
N ALA A 11 -4.55 19.06 -10.65
CA ALA A 11 -3.90 18.34 -11.74
C ALA A 11 -3.81 16.84 -11.41
N LYS A 12 -4.07 15.99 -12.41
CA LYS A 12 -3.91 14.53 -12.29
C LYS A 12 -2.46 14.17 -12.56
N TRP A 13 -1.76 13.61 -11.58
CA TRP A 13 -0.37 13.18 -11.75
C TRP A 13 -0.25 11.85 -12.48
N LYS A 14 0.89 11.65 -13.13
CA LYS A 14 1.26 10.38 -13.75
C LYS A 14 1.64 9.32 -12.71
N PHE A 15 1.54 8.06 -13.10
CA PHE A 15 1.93 6.93 -12.24
C PHE A 15 3.42 7.00 -11.87
N LEU A 16 3.72 6.88 -10.58
CA LEU A 16 5.06 7.03 -9.99
C LEU A 16 5.71 8.42 -10.10
N GLN A 17 4.96 9.45 -10.51
CA GLN A 17 5.49 10.81 -10.59
C GLN A 17 6.00 11.30 -9.22
N LYS A 18 7.16 11.97 -9.21
CA LYS A 18 7.72 12.58 -8.01
C LYS A 18 6.89 13.80 -7.62
N TYR A 19 6.46 13.83 -6.36
CA TYR A 19 5.90 15.04 -5.78
C TYR A 19 7.01 16.04 -5.47
N TYR A 20 6.84 17.26 -5.98
CA TYR A 20 7.60 18.43 -5.56
C TYR A 20 6.70 19.30 -4.70
N HIS A 21 7.09 19.46 -3.44
CA HIS A 21 6.43 20.41 -2.55
C HIS A 21 6.71 21.83 -3.04
N LYS A 22 5.67 22.68 -3.13
CA LYS A 22 5.77 24.05 -3.66
C LYS A 22 6.71 24.97 -2.86
N GLY A 23 7.06 24.56 -1.65
CA GLY A 23 7.81 25.38 -0.68
C GLY A 23 6.87 26.07 0.31
N VAL A 24 7.44 26.60 1.38
CA VAL A 24 6.70 27.39 2.40
C VAL A 24 6.98 28.88 2.25
N PHE A 25 8.11 29.23 1.63
CA PHE A 25 8.54 30.60 1.42
C PHE A 25 7.73 31.29 0.31
N TYR A 26 7.62 32.61 0.41
CA TYR A 26 6.97 33.47 -0.57
C TYR A 26 5.50 33.11 -0.84
N MET A 27 4.75 32.63 0.17
CA MET A 27 3.32 32.28 0.05
C MET A 27 2.35 33.40 0.49
N ASP A 28 2.86 34.44 1.17
CA ASP A 28 2.07 35.57 1.67
C ASP A 28 2.05 36.75 0.69
N GLU A 29 0.91 37.38 0.45
CA GLU A 29 0.77 38.44 -0.58
C GLU A 29 1.85 39.54 -0.53
N ASP A 30 2.30 39.90 0.66
CA ASP A 30 3.33 40.94 0.88
C ASP A 30 4.71 40.55 0.37
N SER A 31 5.01 39.25 0.32
CA SER A 31 6.30 38.73 -0.14
C SER A 31 6.46 38.71 -1.67
N VAL A 32 5.36 38.86 -2.42
CA VAL A 32 5.34 38.84 -3.90
C VAL A 32 5.04 40.23 -4.47
N LYS A 33 4.44 41.12 -3.68
CA LYS A 33 4.06 42.48 -4.09
C LYS A 33 5.10 43.52 -3.64
N THR A 34 6.35 43.42 -4.11
CA THR A 34 7.22 44.61 -4.12
C THR A 34 6.67 45.58 -5.17
N LYS A 35 6.22 46.76 -4.73
CA LYS A 35 5.46 47.77 -5.51
C LYS A 35 6.11 48.22 -6.83
N GLU A 36 7.38 47.88 -7.06
CA GLU A 36 8.15 48.21 -8.28
C GLU A 36 8.06 47.11 -9.38
N GLN A 37 7.54 45.91 -9.06
CA GLN A 37 7.56 44.74 -9.95
C GLN A 37 6.19 44.36 -10.55
N GLU A 38 5.19 45.24 -10.54
CA GLU A 38 3.87 44.97 -11.14
C GLU A 38 3.94 44.68 -12.66
N ALA A 39 5.01 45.10 -13.34
CA ALA A 39 5.25 44.81 -14.75
C ALA A 39 5.68 43.35 -15.03
N SER A 40 6.22 42.62 -14.05
CA SER A 40 6.73 41.25 -14.19
C SER A 40 5.83 40.21 -13.52
N LYS A 41 4.51 40.32 -13.68
CA LYS A 41 3.51 39.31 -13.24
C LYS A 41 3.82 37.88 -13.70
N GLN A 42 4.68 37.72 -14.70
CA GLN A 42 5.12 36.43 -15.24
C GLN A 42 6.02 35.62 -14.30
N GLU A 43 6.63 36.22 -13.27
CA GLU A 43 7.55 35.51 -12.37
C GLU A 43 6.98 35.23 -10.98
N ASP A 44 5.64 35.18 -10.82
CA ASP A 44 5.06 34.72 -9.56
C ASP A 44 5.42 33.23 -9.34
N VAL A 45 6.27 32.99 -8.33
CA VAL A 45 6.72 31.67 -7.92
C VAL A 45 5.54 30.75 -7.59
N ARG A 46 4.43 31.29 -7.07
CA ARG A 46 3.24 30.49 -6.70
C ARG A 46 2.50 29.93 -7.90
N ALA A 47 2.56 30.64 -9.02
CA ALA A 47 1.85 30.29 -10.24
C ALA A 47 2.61 29.26 -11.09
N LYS A 48 3.83 28.89 -10.69
CA LYS A 48 4.63 27.89 -11.41
C LYS A 48 3.96 26.52 -11.42
N GLU A 49 4.18 25.78 -12.50
CA GLU A 49 3.62 24.44 -12.71
C GLU A 49 4.41 23.38 -11.92
N TYR A 50 4.14 23.24 -10.62
CA TYR A 50 4.79 22.24 -9.76
C TYR A 50 4.29 20.80 -9.94
N ASP A 51 3.11 20.65 -10.57
CA ASP A 51 2.47 19.36 -10.80
C ASP A 51 2.87 18.72 -12.14
N ALA A 52 3.70 19.40 -12.94
CA ALA A 52 4.14 18.92 -14.24
C ALA A 52 5.13 17.74 -14.11
N PRO A 53 5.06 16.74 -15.00
CA PRO A 53 5.99 15.62 -14.97
C PRO A 53 7.41 16.07 -15.35
N THR A 54 8.37 15.79 -14.48
CA THR A 54 9.78 16.14 -14.68
C THR A 54 10.54 14.99 -15.33
N LEU A 55 11.57 15.30 -16.13
CA LEU A 55 12.57 14.39 -16.72
C LEU A 55 12.12 12.91 -16.92
N GLU A 56 12.27 12.08 -15.89
CA GLU A 56 11.98 10.63 -15.87
C GLU A 56 10.49 10.28 -15.84
N ASP A 57 9.64 11.18 -15.38
CA ASP A 57 8.18 11.01 -15.24
C ASP A 57 7.43 11.38 -16.52
N LYS A 58 8.15 11.79 -17.57
CA LYS A 58 7.55 11.99 -18.90
C LYS A 58 7.05 10.67 -19.48
N PHE A 59 7.77 9.57 -19.22
CA PHE A 59 7.43 8.23 -19.68
C PHE A 59 6.25 7.63 -18.93
N ASP A 60 5.45 6.82 -19.62
CA ASP A 60 4.35 6.10 -19.00
C ASP A 60 4.86 4.82 -18.30
N LYS A 61 5.02 4.92 -16.98
CA LYS A 61 5.50 3.82 -16.14
C LYS A 61 4.40 2.77 -15.85
N SER A 62 3.16 3.00 -16.29
CA SER A 62 2.06 2.05 -16.07
C SER A 62 2.13 0.83 -17.00
N ALA A 63 2.73 0.98 -18.19
CA ALA A 63 2.93 -0.09 -19.15
C ALA A 63 4.10 -1.04 -18.78
N LEU A 64 4.85 -0.74 -17.71
CA LEU A 64 5.97 -1.57 -17.26
C LEU A 64 5.48 -2.88 -16.61
N PRO A 65 6.28 -3.96 -16.66
CA PRO A 65 6.00 -5.19 -15.91
C PRO A 65 5.80 -4.91 -14.42
N SER A 66 4.90 -5.64 -13.76
CA SER A 66 4.51 -5.39 -12.35
C SER A 66 5.71 -5.24 -11.40
N VAL A 67 6.75 -6.05 -11.59
CA VAL A 67 8.01 -6.04 -10.81
C VAL A 67 8.77 -4.71 -10.94
N MET A 68 8.69 -4.04 -12.09
CA MET A 68 9.33 -2.75 -12.35
C MET A 68 8.47 -1.55 -11.95
N GLN A 69 7.19 -1.76 -11.61
CA GLN A 69 6.27 -0.69 -11.23
C GLN A 69 6.51 -0.19 -9.79
N VAL A 70 7.77 0.02 -9.41
CA VAL A 70 8.22 0.46 -8.08
C VAL A 70 9.08 1.72 -8.23
N LYS A 71 9.17 2.56 -7.19
CA LYS A 71 10.08 3.71 -7.23
C LYS A 71 11.52 3.26 -7.05
N ASN A 72 12.45 3.86 -7.81
CA ASN A 72 13.88 3.56 -7.76
C ASN A 72 14.20 2.07 -8.02
N PHE A 73 13.55 1.46 -9.00
CA PHE A 73 13.81 0.06 -9.37
C PHE A 73 15.31 -0.19 -9.59
N GLY A 74 15.82 -1.28 -9.00
CA GLY A 74 17.24 -1.64 -9.03
C GLY A 74 18.15 -0.87 -8.06
N ARG A 75 17.62 0.05 -7.24
CA ARG A 75 18.39 0.79 -6.21
C ARG A 75 17.89 0.45 -4.80
N SER A 76 18.67 0.79 -3.78
CA SER A 76 18.21 0.71 -2.39
C SER A 76 17.09 1.73 -2.11
N GLY A 77 16.22 1.42 -1.14
CA GLY A 77 15.09 2.30 -0.78
C GLY A 77 13.94 2.28 -1.80
N GLN A 78 13.69 1.13 -2.43
CA GLN A 78 12.52 0.95 -3.29
C GLN A 78 11.24 1.14 -2.48
N THR A 79 10.34 1.97 -2.99
CA THR A 79 9.09 2.29 -2.31
C THR A 79 7.95 2.32 -3.30
N LYS A 80 6.87 1.61 -2.99
CA LYS A 80 5.52 1.82 -3.50
C LYS A 80 4.59 0.83 -2.82
N TRP A 81 3.88 1.28 -1.81
CA TRP A 81 2.85 0.47 -1.21
C TRP A 81 1.63 0.38 -2.15
N LYS A 82 1.13 -0.84 -2.41
CA LYS A 82 -0.09 -1.06 -3.20
C LYS A 82 -1.30 -1.25 -2.30
N HIS A 83 -1.36 -2.37 -1.60
CA HIS A 83 -2.39 -2.74 -0.61
C HIS A 83 -1.93 -4.02 0.11
N LEU A 84 -2.51 -4.32 1.28
CA LEU A 84 -2.06 -5.44 2.12
C LEU A 84 -2.03 -6.79 1.38
N VAL A 85 -3.05 -7.08 0.57
CA VAL A 85 -3.12 -8.33 -0.22
C VAL A 85 -1.98 -8.44 -1.25
N ALA A 86 -1.45 -7.33 -1.77
CA ALA A 86 -0.34 -7.37 -2.70
C ALA A 86 1.02 -7.59 -2.01
N GLU A 87 1.09 -7.32 -0.71
CA GLU A 87 2.25 -7.62 0.13
C GLU A 87 2.12 -8.99 0.82
N ASP A 88 0.98 -9.66 0.66
CA ASP A 88 0.71 -10.97 1.24
C ASP A 88 1.46 -12.06 0.46
N THR A 89 2.46 -12.64 1.10
CA THR A 89 3.25 -13.76 0.57
C THR A 89 2.70 -15.12 1.00
N THR A 90 1.51 -15.16 1.62
CA THR A 90 0.88 -16.41 2.05
C THR A 90 0.58 -17.28 0.84
N GLU A 91 1.34 -18.37 0.73
CA GLU A 91 1.17 -19.36 -0.32
C GLU A 91 0.08 -20.36 0.09
N TRP A 92 -1.15 -20.12 -0.38
CA TRP A 92 -2.30 -20.98 -0.06
C TRP A 92 -2.16 -22.41 -0.59
N ASP A 93 -1.33 -22.63 -1.61
CA ASP A 93 -1.04 -23.96 -2.19
C ASP A 93 0.15 -24.67 -1.51
N ASN A 94 0.70 -24.11 -0.43
CA ASN A 94 1.79 -24.75 0.29
C ASN A 94 1.32 -26.13 0.84
N PRO A 95 2.03 -27.25 0.56
CA PRO A 95 1.69 -28.57 1.09
C PRO A 95 1.56 -28.63 2.62
N TRP A 96 2.22 -27.71 3.34
CA TRP A 96 2.11 -27.56 4.79
C TRP A 96 0.85 -26.81 5.25
N MET A 97 0.19 -26.06 4.37
CA MET A 97 -1.07 -25.36 4.62
C MET A 97 -2.28 -26.18 4.16
N GLN A 98 -2.12 -27.09 3.21
CA GLN A 98 -3.18 -27.98 2.74
C GLN A 98 -3.80 -28.80 3.90
N SER A 99 -5.13 -28.84 3.95
CA SER A 99 -5.90 -29.70 4.87
C SER A 99 -6.01 -31.09 4.27
N THR A 100 -4.90 -31.83 4.30
CA THR A 100 -4.87 -33.22 3.83
C THR A 100 -5.30 -34.15 4.96
N THR A 101 -6.10 -35.18 4.67
CA THR A 101 -6.54 -36.19 5.65
C THR A 101 -5.38 -36.76 6.48
N ARG A 102 -4.21 -36.96 5.85
CA ARG A 102 -3.00 -37.44 6.54
C ARG A 102 -2.48 -36.46 7.60
N ARG A 103 -2.58 -35.15 7.34
CA ARG A 103 -2.19 -34.10 8.29
C ARG A 103 -3.15 -34.06 9.48
N GLU A 104 -4.44 -34.22 9.23
CA GLU A 104 -5.45 -34.35 10.29
C GLU A 104 -5.16 -35.56 11.18
N MET A 105 -4.85 -36.71 10.58
CA MET A 105 -4.45 -37.91 11.33
C MET A 105 -3.20 -37.67 12.18
N TYR A 106 -2.17 -37.01 11.65
CA TYR A 106 -0.97 -36.67 12.43
C TYR A 106 -1.28 -35.69 13.56
N ASN A 107 -2.09 -34.65 13.31
CA ASN A 107 -2.50 -33.68 14.33
C ASN A 107 -3.30 -34.34 15.46
N THR A 108 -4.20 -35.29 15.15
CA THR A 108 -4.92 -36.07 16.18
C THR A 108 -4.02 -37.02 16.97
N SER A 109 -2.87 -37.41 16.40
CA SER A 109 -1.89 -38.29 17.05
C SER A 109 -0.83 -37.52 17.86
N MET A 110 -0.79 -36.18 17.76
CA MET A 110 0.12 -35.34 18.53
C MET A 110 -0.36 -35.18 19.97
N ALA A 111 0.54 -35.43 20.91
CA ALA A 111 0.26 -35.20 22.33
C ALA A 111 -0.06 -33.72 22.59
N GLY A 112 -1.12 -33.44 23.35
CA GLY A 112 -1.54 -32.08 23.72
C GLY A 112 -2.43 -31.36 22.70
N VAL A 113 -2.77 -31.98 21.57
CA VAL A 113 -3.64 -31.41 20.51
C VAL A 113 -5.02 -32.07 20.47
N GLY A 114 -5.20 -33.17 21.20
CA GLY A 114 -6.49 -33.85 21.34
C GLY A 114 -7.50 -33.06 22.18
N ASP A 115 -8.77 -33.43 22.06
CA ASP A 115 -9.86 -32.86 22.85
C ASP A 115 -9.59 -33.02 24.36
N LEU A 116 -9.49 -31.89 25.07
CA LEU A 116 -9.25 -31.83 26.52
C LEU A 116 -10.33 -32.57 27.31
N ASP A 117 -11.56 -32.62 26.78
CA ASP A 117 -12.70 -33.29 27.40
C ASP A 117 -12.66 -34.83 27.26
N ASN A 118 -11.76 -35.34 26.41
CA ASN A 118 -11.56 -36.77 26.22
C ASN A 118 -10.32 -37.30 26.98
N ALA A 119 -9.43 -36.41 27.42
CA ALA A 119 -8.18 -36.76 28.11
C ALA A 119 -8.38 -37.53 29.43
N GLY A 120 -9.56 -37.37 30.07
CA GLY A 120 -9.92 -38.06 31.32
C GLY A 120 -10.87 -39.26 31.15
N ARG A 121 -11.33 -39.59 29.93
CA ARG A 121 -12.37 -40.61 29.76
C ARG A 121 -11.79 -42.03 29.87
N ARG A 122 -12.09 -42.69 30.98
CA ARG A 122 -11.88 -44.14 31.13
C ARG A 122 -12.87 -44.90 30.25
N ARG A 123 -12.38 -45.67 29.26
CA ARG A 123 -13.21 -46.63 28.52
C ARG A 123 -13.79 -47.64 29.51
N LYS A 124 -15.12 -47.60 29.71
CA LYS A 124 -15.82 -48.63 30.48
C LYS A 124 -15.74 -49.94 29.70
N LYS A 125 -15.23 -51.01 30.32
CA LYS A 125 -15.24 -52.35 29.73
C LYS A 125 -16.68 -52.86 29.81
N THR A 126 -17.33 -53.04 28.68
CA THR A 126 -18.62 -53.74 28.62
C THR A 126 -18.33 -55.23 28.75
N THR A 127 -18.53 -55.79 29.94
CA THR A 127 -18.51 -57.24 30.14
C THR A 127 -19.78 -57.78 29.51
N ALA A 128 -19.68 -58.54 28.43
CA ALA A 128 -20.78 -59.32 27.91
C ALA A 128 -21.09 -60.43 28.93
N VAL A 129 -22.26 -60.36 29.55
CA VAL A 129 -22.80 -61.46 30.36
C VAL A 129 -23.36 -62.49 29.37
N MET A 130 -22.79 -63.70 29.41
CA MET A 130 -23.27 -64.89 28.68
C MET A 130 -24.63 -65.33 29.19
#